data_AF-A0A1X1QYW7-F1
#
_entry.id   AF-A0A1X1QYW7-F1
#
_cell.length_a   1.000
_cell.length_b   1.000
_cell.length_c   1.000
_cell.angle_alpha   90.00
_cell.angle_beta   90.00
_cell.angle_gamma   90.00
#
_symmetry.space_group_name_H-M   'P 1'
#
loop_
_entity.id
_entity.type
_entity.pdbx_description
1 polymer ?
#
loop_
_entity_poly.entity_id
_entity_poly.type
_entity_poly.pdbx_seq_one_letter_code
_entity_poly.pdbx_strand_id
1 'polypeptide(L)' 'MPVGEIDEVAWKFLRSEFTGRTYANWPIDRRVDAYLIRNGMRRFLDNGADYSALLDRVMSNIGAALRSGILSPGR' A
#
# COMPACT_ATOMS: atom_id res chain seq x y z
N MET A 1 -9.06 -12.43 -5.06
CA MET A 1 -9.41 -11.26 -5.93
C MET A 1 -8.82 -11.39 -7.33
N PRO A 2 -9.36 -10.76 -8.38
CA PRO A 2 -8.64 -10.59 -9.64
C PRO A 2 -7.41 -9.67 -9.43
N VAL A 3 -6.28 -10.00 -10.04
CA VAL A 3 -4.99 -9.31 -9.83
C VAL A 3 -5.07 -7.79 -10.08
N GLY A 4 -5.94 -7.34 -11.00
CA GLY A 4 -6.12 -5.92 -11.31
C GLY A 4 -6.70 -5.09 -10.15
N GLU A 5 -7.58 -5.66 -9.34
CA GLU A 5 -8.18 -4.97 -8.19
C GLU A 5 -7.15 -4.78 -7.07
N ILE A 6 -6.29 -5.77 -6.86
CA ILE A 6 -5.19 -5.69 -5.89
C ILE A 6 -4.18 -4.61 -6.31
N ASP A 7 -3.84 -4.55 -7.60
CA ASP A 7 -2.92 -3.54 -8.11
C ASP A 7 -3.50 -2.12 -7.95
N GLU A 8 -4.79 -1.93 -8.24
CA GLU A 8 -5.46 -0.65 -8.03
C GLU A 8 -5.42 -0.21 -6.55
N VAL A 9 -5.68 -1.13 -5.62
CA VAL A 9 -5.57 -0.86 -4.18
C VAL A 9 -4.14 -0.53 -3.77
N ALA A 10 -3.14 -1.23 -4.32
CA ALA A 10 -1.73 -0.93 -4.08
C ALA A 10 -1.37 0.49 -4.54
N TRP A 11 -1.80 0.89 -5.74
CA TRP A 11 -1.58 2.25 -6.24
C TRP A 11 -2.27 3.33 -5.40
N LYS A 12 -3.50 3.06 -4.93
CA LYS A 12 -4.21 3.97 -4.03
C LYS A 12 -3.49 4.09 -2.68
N PHE A 13 -2.98 3.00 -2.12
CA PHE A 13 -2.13 3.02 -0.93
C PHE A 13 -0.89 3.88 -1.16
N LEU A 14 -0.17 3.69 -2.26
CA LEU A 14 1.07 4.42 -2.54
C LEU A 14 0.88 5.95 -2.64
N ARG A 15 -0.30 6.39 -3.09
CA ARG A 15 -0.70 7.81 -3.17
C ARG A 15 -1.31 8.36 -1.87
N SER A 16 -1.53 7.51 -0.87
CA SER A 16 -2.19 7.91 0.36
C SER A 16 -1.22 8.59 1.33
N GLU A 17 -1.76 9.27 2.35
CA GLU A 17 -0.95 9.87 3.40
C GLU A 17 -0.09 8.85 4.16
N PHE A 18 -0.43 7.55 4.11
CA PHE A 18 0.28 6.47 4.80
C PHE A 18 1.68 6.22 4.23
N THR A 19 1.99 6.69 3.02
CA THR A 19 3.36 6.70 2.49
C THR A 19 4.14 7.96 2.84
N GLY A 20 3.49 8.93 3.49
CA GLY A 20 4.11 10.18 3.92
C GLY A 20 4.98 10.07 5.17
N ARG A 21 5.67 11.17 5.51
CA ARG A 21 6.62 11.26 6.64
C ARG A 21 6.00 10.92 7.99
N THR A 22 4.73 11.25 8.19
CA THR A 22 4.00 10.99 9.45
C THR A 22 4.06 9.51 9.83
N TYR A 23 4.06 8.62 8.84
CA TYR A 23 4.10 7.18 9.04
C TYR A 23 5.47 6.58 8.66
N ALA A 24 6.48 7.41 8.38
CA ALA A 24 7.80 6.94 7.93
C ALA A 24 8.51 6.02 8.95
N ASN A 25 8.17 6.15 10.23
CA ASN A 25 8.71 5.31 11.30
C ASN A 25 8.02 3.94 11.42
N TRP A 26 6.91 3.73 10.70
CA TRP A 26 6.19 2.47 10.74
C TRP A 26 6.69 1.53 9.64
N PRO A 27 6.72 0.21 9.87
CA PRO A 27 6.99 -0.76 8.82
C PRO A 27 5.86 -0.74 7.78
N ILE A 28 6.15 -1.20 6.56
CA ILE A 28 5.24 -1.06 5.41
C ILE A 28 3.93 -1.83 5.60
N ASP A 29 4.00 -3.03 6.18
CA ASP A 29 2.88 -3.86 6.60
C ASP A 29 1.92 -3.08 7.50
N ARG A 30 2.42 -2.49 8.60
CA ARG A 30 1.63 -1.67 9.51
C ARG A 30 1.01 -0.44 8.84
N ARG A 31 1.66 0.17 7.86
CA ARG A 31 1.08 1.29 7.08
C ARG A 31 -0.07 0.80 6.20
N VAL A 32 0.10 -0.36 5.56
CA VAL A 32 -0.93 -0.99 4.74
C VAL A 32 -2.12 -1.39 5.61
N ASP A 33 -1.90 -1.95 6.80
CA ASP A 33 -2.96 -2.27 7.75
C ASP A 33 -3.79 -1.04 8.12
N ALA A 34 -3.12 0.05 8.51
CA ALA A 34 -3.78 1.29 8.87
C ALA A 34 -4.59 1.87 7.69
N TYR A 35 -4.05 1.77 6.47
CA TYR A 35 -4.76 2.16 5.25
C TYR A 35 -6.00 1.28 5.01
N LEU A 36 -5.88 -0.04 5.11
CA LEU A 36 -6.99 -0.97 4.92
C LEU A 36 -8.10 -0.74 5.95
N ILE A 37 -7.74 -0.57 7.23
CA ILE A 37 -8.68 -0.29 8.31
C ILE A 37 -9.42 1.02 8.06
N ARG A 38 -8.70 2.08 7.71
CA ARG A 38 -9.31 3.41 7.49
C ARG A 38 -10.25 3.45 6.29
N ASN A 39 -9.96 2.69 5.24
CA ASN A 39 -10.78 2.62 4.03
C ASN A 39 -11.86 1.52 4.09
N GLY A 40 -12.06 0.87 5.24
CA GLY A 40 -13.07 -0.17 5.41
C GLY A 40 -12.78 -1.46 4.64
N MET A 41 -11.54 -1.67 4.19
CA MET A 41 -11.11 -2.79 3.35
C MET A 41 -10.70 -4.02 4.17
N ARG A 42 -11.47 -4.35 5.22
CA ARG A 42 -11.17 -5.46 6.15
C ARG A 42 -11.06 -6.82 5.47
N ARG A 43 -11.76 -7.02 4.35
CA ARG A 43 -11.68 -8.24 3.52
C ARG A 43 -10.25 -8.64 3.13
N PHE A 44 -9.33 -7.68 2.98
CA PHE A 44 -7.92 -7.98 2.71
C PHE A 44 -7.20 -8.50 3.96
N LEU A 45 -7.57 -8.01 5.15
CA LEU A 45 -7.01 -8.48 6.43
C LEU A 45 -7.56 -9.87 6.80
N ASP A 46 -8.81 -10.14 6.44
CA ASP A 46 -9.47 -11.42 6.72
C ASP A 46 -8.95 -12.57 5.82
N ASN A 47 -8.35 -12.24 4.68
CA ASN A 47 -7.75 -13.22 3.76
C ASN A 47 -6.25 -13.00 3.62
N GLY A 48 -5.46 -13.83 4.30
CA GLY A 48 -3.99 -13.77 4.27
C GLY A 48 -3.38 -13.87 2.86
N ALA A 49 -4.01 -14.56 1.91
CA ALA A 49 -3.52 -14.63 0.54
C ALA A 49 -3.72 -13.30 -0.22
N ASP A 50 -4.88 -12.65 -0.05
CA ASP A 50 -5.12 -11.34 -0.64
C ASP A 50 -4.24 -10.26 0.04
N TYR A 51 -3.98 -10.39 1.34
CA TYR A 51 -3.06 -9.52 2.08
C TYR A 51 -1.62 -9.63 1.55
N SER A 52 -1.08 -10.85 1.46
CA SER A 52 0.27 -11.08 0.94
C SER A 52 0.39 -10.61 -0.51
N ALA A 53 -0.60 -10.90 -1.35
CA ALA A 53 -0.60 -10.42 -2.73
C ALA A 53 -0.64 -8.89 -2.83
N LEU A 54 -1.35 -8.21 -1.93
CA LEU A 54 -1.36 -6.75 -1.85
C LEU A 54 0.00 -6.20 -1.44
N LEU A 55 0.64 -6.76 -0.42
CA LEU A 55 1.97 -6.35 0.00
C LEU A 55 2.99 -6.52 -1.12
N ASP A 56 2.97 -7.65 -1.82
CA ASP A 56 3.86 -7.90 -2.96
C ASP A 56 3.67 -6.86 -4.07
N ARG A 57 2.41 -6.48 -4.37
CA ARG A 57 2.10 -5.43 -5.35
C ARG A 57 2.54 -4.06 -4.89
N VAL A 58 2.34 -3.71 -3.62
CA VAL A 58 2.87 -2.47 -3.04
C VAL A 58 4.38 -2.41 -3.22
N MET A 59 5.11 -3.44 -2.78
CA MET A 59 6.57 -3.49 -2.86
C MET A 59 7.09 -3.42 -4.31
N SER A 60 6.43 -4.13 -5.23
CA SER A 60 6.76 -4.10 -6.66
C SER A 60 6.54 -2.72 -7.28
N ASN A 61 5.53 -1.97 -6.82
CA ASN A 61 5.17 -0.67 -7.36
C ASN A 61 5.88 0.50 -6.67
N ILE A 62 6.53 0.34 -5.50
CA ILE A 62 7.30 1.41 -4.83
C ILE A 62 8.34 2.02 -5.78
N GLY A 63 9.13 1.18 -6.47
CA GLY A 63 10.15 1.67 -7.40
C GLY A 63 9.57 2.47 -8.56
N ALA A 64 8.43 2.03 -9.11
CA ALA A 64 7.72 2.76 -10.16
C ALA A 64 7.10 4.06 -9.62
N ALA A 65 6.58 4.06 -8.40
CA ALA A 65 5.98 5.22 -7.76
C ALA A 65 7.02 6.29 -7.40
N LEU A 66 8.24 5.91 -7.00
CA LEU A 66 9.37 6.83 -6.83
C LEU A 66 9.80 7.46 -8.17
N ARG A 67 9.96 6.64 -9.22
CA ARG A 67 10.36 7.13 -10.55
C ARG A 67 9.33 8.05 -11.20
N SER A 68 8.05 7.84 -10.93
CA SER A 68 6.95 8.67 -11.42
C SER A 68 6.68 9.91 -10.57
N GLY A 69 7.42 10.11 -9.47
CA GLY A 69 7.23 11.24 -8.56
C GLY A 69 5.97 11.15 -7.69
N ILE A 70 5.26 10.02 -7.73
CA ILE A 70 4.10 9.72 -6.88
C ILE A 70 4.53 9.61 -5.42
N LEU A 71 5.67 8.94 -5.18
CA LEU A 71 6.34 8.96 -3.90
C LEU A 71 7.41 10.03 -3.93
N SER A 72 7.29 11.03 -3.05
CA SER A 72 8.40 11.94 -2.82
C SER A 72 9.46 11.23 -1.97
N PRO A 73 10.72 11.11 -2.44
CA PRO A 73 11.80 10.69 -1.55
C PRO A 73 11.85 11.74 -0.44
N GLY A 74 11.70 11.30 0.81
CA GLY A 74 11.73 12.20 1.96
C GLY A 74 13.02 13.03 1.92
N ARG A 75 12.88 14.30 1.55
CA ARG A 75 13.98 15.28 1.50
C ARG A 75 14.50 15.67 2.89
#